data_AF-A0A9N8MSK3-F1
#
_entry.id   AF-A0A9N8MSK3-F1
#
_cell.length_a   1.000
_cell.length_b   1.000
_cell.length_c   1.000
_cell.angle_alpha   90.00
_cell.angle_beta   90.00
_cell.angle_gamma   90.00
#
_symmetry.space_group_name_H-M   'P 1'
#
loop_
_entity.id
_entity.type
_entity.pdbx_description
1 polymer ?
#
loop_
_entity_poly.entity_id
_entity_poly.type
_entity_poly.pdbx_seq_one_letter_code
_entity_poly.pdbx_strand_id
1 'polypeptide(L)'
;MPGVIGRAIVLPRLREFEQRFPGIELVLGLSDRPADLIYDGIDCVIRTGELADSNLVARRVGQLNWITCASPRYLKEYGEPVSVTALSAHRAINYISNATGRPLDWRFNVAGENLAMTMSSRFAVNETEAYLQCGLEGLGLIQLSEFVAFPYLKTGRLKEVLASARCSPVPISMVYPNGRHASGATKAFVDWVVDIFEQNDFNRGA
;
A
#
# COMPACT_ATOMS: atom_id res chain seq x y z
N MET A 1 -6.82 7.84 4.70
CA MET A 1 -6.60 6.53 4.04
C MET A 1 -5.44 6.62 3.07
N PRO A 2 -4.71 5.52 2.76
CA PRO A 2 -3.64 5.52 1.76
C PRO A 2 -4.10 6.08 0.42
N GLY A 3 -3.28 6.96 -0.17
CA GLY A 3 -3.68 7.74 -1.34
C GLY A 3 -4.01 6.87 -2.56
N VAL A 4 -3.21 5.83 -2.80
CA VAL A 4 -3.39 4.91 -3.93
C VAL A 4 -4.66 4.08 -3.83
N ILE A 5 -5.00 3.60 -2.62
CA ILE A 5 -6.23 2.85 -2.36
C ILE A 5 -7.44 3.74 -2.57
N GLY A 6 -7.44 4.92 -1.97
CA GLY A 6 -8.58 5.82 -2.06
C GLY A 6 -8.84 6.25 -3.50
N ARG A 7 -7.81 6.63 -4.27
CA ARG A 7 -7.95 7.05 -5.67
C ARG A 7 -8.44 5.95 -6.59
N ALA A 8 -8.01 4.71 -6.38
CA ALA A 8 -8.25 3.64 -7.34
C ALA A 8 -9.46 2.76 -6.98
N ILE A 9 -9.87 2.71 -5.71
CA ILE A 9 -10.97 1.84 -5.25
C ILE A 9 -12.17 2.67 -4.79
N VAL A 10 -11.94 3.65 -3.90
CA VAL A 10 -13.02 4.37 -3.22
C VAL A 10 -13.59 5.48 -4.10
N LEU A 11 -12.75 6.40 -4.57
CA LEU A 11 -13.20 7.57 -5.34
C LEU A 11 -14.01 7.21 -6.60
N PRO A 12 -13.64 6.19 -7.41
CA PRO A 12 -14.39 5.84 -8.61
C PRO A 12 -15.80 5.29 -8.32
N ARG A 13 -16.06 4.85 -7.09
CA ARG A 13 -17.34 4.27 -6.67
C ARG A 13 -18.22 5.26 -5.89
N LEU A 14 -17.77 6.49 -5.60
CA LEU A 14 -18.51 7.42 -4.74
C LEU A 14 -19.94 7.73 -5.22
N ARG A 15 -20.18 7.72 -6.53
CA ARG A 15 -21.54 7.90 -7.08
C ARG A 15 -22.51 6.83 -6.58
N GLU A 16 -22.04 5.60 -6.41
CA GLU A 16 -22.82 4.49 -5.85
C GLU A 16 -23.20 4.77 -4.39
N PHE A 17 -22.24 5.26 -3.59
CA PHE A 17 -22.46 5.63 -2.20
C PHE A 17 -23.48 6.76 -2.05
N GLU A 18 -23.30 7.84 -2.81
CA GLU A 18 -24.21 9.00 -2.82
C GLU A 18 -25.65 8.59 -3.12
N GLN A 19 -25.85 7.71 -4.12
CA GLN A 19 -27.17 7.20 -4.48
C GLN A 19 -27.80 6.35 -3.38
N ARG A 20 -27.01 5.53 -2.69
CA ARG A 20 -27.49 4.65 -1.61
C ARG A 20 -27.75 5.41 -0.31
N PHE A 21 -26.99 6.48 -0.05
CA PHE A 21 -27.04 7.23 1.20
C PHE A 21 -26.98 8.76 0.97
N PRO A 22 -28.02 9.36 0.34
CA PRO A 22 -27.99 10.76 -0.09
C PRO A 22 -27.97 11.79 1.06
N GLY A 23 -28.25 11.35 2.30
CA GLY A 23 -28.23 12.20 3.49
C GLY A 23 -26.89 12.21 4.24
N ILE A 24 -25.86 11.53 3.73
CA ILE A 24 -24.53 11.48 4.37
C ILE A 24 -23.57 12.41 3.65
N GLU A 25 -23.03 13.38 4.37
CA GLU A 25 -21.90 14.20 3.91
C GLU A 25 -20.58 13.47 4.17
N LEU A 26 -19.70 13.42 3.16
CA LEU A 26 -18.40 12.77 3.27
C LEU A 26 -17.26 13.80 3.22
N VAL A 27 -16.33 13.68 4.17
CA VAL A 27 -15.02 14.35 4.11
C VAL A 27 -13.95 13.25 3.98
N LEU A 28 -13.25 13.21 2.85
CA LEU A 28 -12.28 12.15 2.55
C LEU A 28 -10.85 12.65 2.61
N GLY A 29 -10.09 12.17 3.59
CA GLY A 29 -8.65 12.41 3.70
C GLY A 29 -7.81 11.30 3.06
N LEU A 30 -6.99 11.66 2.06
CA LEU A 30 -6.01 10.77 1.42
C LEU A 30 -4.59 11.15 1.85
N SER A 31 -3.88 10.23 2.49
CA SER A 31 -2.53 10.46 2.99
C SER A 31 -1.81 9.13 3.26
N ASP A 32 -0.50 9.11 2.99
CA ASP A 32 0.39 8.03 3.39
C ASP A 32 0.86 8.17 4.85
N ARG A 33 0.52 9.28 5.52
CA ARG A 33 0.68 9.43 6.95
C ARG A 33 -0.44 8.66 7.66
N PRO A 34 -0.12 7.80 8.65
CA PRO A 34 -1.13 7.19 9.49
C PRO A 34 -1.94 8.26 10.21
N ALA A 35 -3.25 8.16 10.11
CA ALA A 35 -4.18 9.04 10.81
C ALA A 35 -4.52 8.48 12.20
N ASP A 36 -4.67 9.36 13.18
CA ASP A 36 -5.15 9.04 14.51
C ASP A 36 -6.63 9.39 14.62
N LEU A 37 -7.50 8.39 14.75
CA LEU A 37 -8.94 8.60 14.70
C LEU A 37 -9.44 9.52 15.82
N ILE A 38 -8.82 9.45 16.99
CA ILE A 38 -9.27 10.17 18.17
C ILE A 38 -8.78 11.62 18.07
N TYR A 39 -7.49 11.81 17.86
CA TYR A 39 -6.90 13.15 17.83
C TYR A 39 -7.31 13.96 16.59
N ASP A 40 -7.44 13.31 15.43
CA ASP A 40 -7.77 13.98 14.17
C ASP A 40 -9.29 14.13 13.97
N GLY A 41 -10.13 13.60 14.87
CA GLY A 41 -11.58 13.65 14.76
C GLY A 41 -12.12 12.88 13.54
N ILE A 42 -11.51 11.72 13.23
CA ILE A 42 -11.85 10.91 12.06
C ILE A 42 -12.72 9.73 12.46
N ASP A 43 -13.88 9.58 11.81
CA ASP A 43 -14.84 8.52 12.13
C ASP A 43 -14.35 7.10 11.78
N CYS A 44 -13.62 6.96 10.68
CA CYS A 44 -13.09 5.69 10.21
C CYS A 44 -11.93 5.86 9.22
N VAL A 45 -11.09 4.84 9.06
CA VAL A 45 -9.94 4.87 8.16
C VAL A 45 -9.63 3.50 7.56
N ILE A 46 -9.19 3.47 6.31
CA ILE A 46 -8.54 2.30 5.72
C ILE A 46 -7.06 2.33 6.09
N ARG A 47 -6.52 1.24 6.64
CA ARG A 47 -5.09 1.06 6.96
C ARG A 47 -4.51 -0.13 6.21
N THR A 48 -3.22 -0.06 5.93
CA THR A 48 -2.40 -1.17 5.41
C THR A 48 -1.38 -1.59 6.45
N GLY A 49 -1.11 -2.89 6.55
CA GLY A 49 -0.15 -3.44 7.49
C GLY A 49 -0.78 -3.91 8.80
N GLU A 50 0.02 -4.58 9.61
CA GLU A 50 -0.40 -5.05 10.92
C GLU A 50 -0.82 -3.88 11.81
N LEU A 51 -1.90 -4.09 12.55
CA LEU A 51 -2.44 -3.09 13.45
C LEU A 51 -1.90 -3.32 14.85
N ALA A 52 -1.51 -2.24 15.53
CA ALA A 52 -1.25 -2.30 16.96
C ALA A 52 -2.55 -2.57 17.73
N ASP A 53 -2.43 -3.23 18.88
CA ASP A 53 -3.56 -3.44 19.78
C ASP A 53 -4.19 -2.09 20.16
N SER A 54 -5.50 -1.99 19.99
CA SER A 54 -6.26 -0.79 20.30
C SER A 54 -7.70 -1.14 20.65
N ASN A 55 -8.43 -0.19 21.26
CA ASN A 55 -9.86 -0.31 21.52
C ASN A 55 -10.73 -0.08 20.26
N LEU A 56 -10.12 -0.01 19.07
CA LEU A 56 -10.79 0.18 17.80
C LEU A 56 -11.23 -1.17 17.22
N VAL A 57 -12.30 -1.14 16.43
CA VAL A 57 -12.68 -2.28 15.60
C VAL A 57 -11.83 -2.26 14.34
N ALA A 58 -11.28 -3.41 13.98
CA ALA A 58 -10.58 -3.63 12.72
C ALA A 58 -11.26 -4.76 11.94
N ARG A 59 -11.83 -4.41 10.78
CA ARG A 59 -12.41 -5.38 9.84
C ARG A 59 -11.46 -5.56 8.66
N ARG A 60 -10.98 -6.80 8.45
CA ARG A 60 -10.14 -7.12 7.29
C ARG A 60 -10.98 -7.01 6.01
N VAL A 61 -10.47 -6.29 5.02
CA VAL A 61 -11.15 -6.10 3.72
C VAL A 61 -10.36 -6.61 2.52
N GLY A 62 -9.06 -6.89 2.69
CA GLY A 62 -8.24 -7.46 1.64
C GLY A 62 -6.76 -7.52 1.99
N GLN A 63 -5.92 -7.62 0.97
CA GLN A 63 -4.47 -7.61 1.11
C GLN A 63 -3.81 -7.04 -0.15
N LEU A 64 -2.58 -6.56 -0.01
CA LEU A 64 -1.72 -6.09 -1.09
C LEU A 64 -0.55 -7.05 -1.24
N ASN A 65 -0.36 -7.57 -2.45
CA ASN A 65 0.88 -8.24 -2.81
C ASN A 65 1.94 -7.17 -3.08
N TRP A 66 3.09 -7.28 -2.42
CA TRP A 66 4.23 -6.41 -2.65
C TRP A 66 5.23 -7.10 -3.56
N ILE A 67 5.77 -6.34 -4.50
CA ILE A 67 6.75 -6.80 -5.47
C ILE A 67 7.95 -5.88 -5.46
N THR A 68 9.08 -6.42 -5.91
CA THR A 68 10.27 -5.62 -6.19
C THR A 68 10.36 -5.40 -7.70
N CYS A 69 10.55 -4.16 -8.13
CA CYS A 69 10.68 -3.86 -9.55
C CYS A 69 11.68 -2.73 -9.82
N ALA A 70 12.09 -2.63 -11.07
CA ALA A 70 12.92 -1.54 -11.58
C ALA A 70 12.55 -1.26 -13.03
N SER A 71 12.90 -0.07 -13.52
CA SER A 71 12.78 0.22 -14.94
C SER A 71 13.82 -0.56 -15.76
N PRO A 72 13.52 -0.86 -17.04
CA PRO A 72 14.51 -1.45 -17.95
C PRO A 72 15.80 -0.64 -18.06
N ARG A 73 15.73 0.70 -17.91
CA ARG A 73 16.90 1.58 -17.90
C ARG A 73 17.86 1.24 -16.76
N TYR A 74 17.33 1.10 -15.55
CA TYR A 74 18.14 0.73 -14.39
C TYR A 74 18.76 -0.66 -14.56
N LEU A 75 17.96 -1.64 -15.00
CA LEU A 75 18.43 -3.02 -15.18
C LEU A 75 19.50 -3.16 -16.27
N LYS A 76 19.46 -2.32 -17.31
CA LYS A 76 20.51 -2.27 -18.34
C LYS A 76 21.85 -1.76 -17.79
N GLU A 77 21.81 -0.84 -16.83
CA GLU A 77 23.01 -0.21 -16.26
C GLU A 77 23.61 -1.02 -15.11
N TYR A 78 22.76 -1.59 -14.24
CA TYR A 78 23.18 -2.28 -13.02
C TYR A 78 23.01 -3.81 -13.06
N GLY A 79 22.45 -4.35 -14.14
CA GLY A 79 22.06 -5.75 -14.23
C GLY A 79 20.74 -6.05 -13.50
N GLU A 80 20.28 -7.29 -13.61
CA GLU A 80 19.11 -7.80 -12.90
C GLU A 80 19.53 -8.63 -11.69
N PRO A 81 19.00 -8.35 -10.48
CA PRO A 81 19.33 -9.14 -9.30
C PRO A 81 18.75 -10.54 -9.43
N VAL A 82 19.62 -11.55 -9.40
CA VAL A 82 19.24 -12.98 -9.48
C VAL A 82 18.85 -13.57 -8.12
N SER A 83 19.14 -12.87 -7.03
CA SER A 83 18.83 -13.27 -5.66
C SER A 83 18.74 -12.07 -4.72
N VAL A 84 18.15 -12.26 -3.54
CA VAL A 84 18.13 -11.23 -2.49
C VAL A 84 19.56 -10.86 -2.05
N THR A 85 20.50 -11.81 -2.04
CA THR A 85 21.91 -11.53 -1.70
C THR A 85 22.61 -10.64 -2.73
N ALA A 86 22.23 -10.72 -4.00
CA ALA A 86 22.77 -9.86 -5.06
C ALA A 86 22.40 -8.38 -4.88
N LEU A 87 21.41 -8.06 -4.04
CA LEU A 87 20.98 -6.69 -3.77
C LEU A 87 22.08 -5.81 -3.15
N SER A 88 23.12 -6.41 -2.56
CA SER A 88 24.32 -5.69 -2.10
C SER A 88 25.04 -4.91 -3.21
N ALA A 89 24.91 -5.34 -4.47
CA ALA A 89 25.45 -4.65 -5.64
C ALA A 89 24.47 -3.63 -6.27
N HIS A 90 23.26 -3.52 -5.73
CA HIS A 90 22.21 -2.65 -6.24
C HIS A 90 21.89 -1.52 -5.27
N ARG A 91 21.11 -0.56 -5.77
CA ARG A 91 20.59 0.55 -4.99
C ARG A 91 19.08 0.55 -5.06
N ALA A 92 18.45 0.93 -3.95
CA ALA A 92 17.03 1.15 -3.87
C ALA A 92 16.72 2.65 -3.86
N ILE A 93 15.45 2.97 -4.08
CA ILE A 93 14.85 4.17 -3.51
C ILE A 93 14.34 3.79 -2.11
N ASN A 94 14.61 4.63 -1.12
CA ASN A 94 14.10 4.40 0.23
C ASN A 94 12.75 5.08 0.41
N TYR A 95 11.79 4.34 0.97
CA TYR A 95 10.53 4.92 1.41
C TYR A 95 10.64 5.29 2.90
N ILE A 96 10.51 6.56 3.25
CA ILE A 96 10.52 7.03 4.63
C ILE A 96 9.14 6.83 5.24
N SER A 97 9.07 6.09 6.34
CA SER A 97 7.86 5.92 7.12
C SER A 97 7.39 7.26 7.67
N ASN A 98 6.18 7.69 7.29
CA ASN A 98 5.53 8.86 7.88
C ASN A 98 5.20 8.68 9.37
N ALA A 99 5.29 7.46 9.91
CA ALA A 99 5.08 7.17 11.33
C ALA A 99 6.37 7.36 12.15
N THR A 100 7.50 6.89 11.64
CA THR A 100 8.76 6.81 12.40
C THR A 100 9.84 7.78 11.92
N GLY A 101 9.69 8.38 10.74
CA GLY A 101 10.70 9.22 10.10
C GLY A 101 11.93 8.45 9.61
N ARG A 102 11.88 7.12 9.62
CA ARG A 102 13.00 6.25 9.20
C ARG A 102 12.68 5.55 7.88
N PRO A 103 13.69 5.17 7.08
CA PRO A 103 13.51 4.27 5.95
C PRO A 103 12.79 3.00 6.39
N LEU A 104 11.82 2.56 5.59
CA LEU A 104 11.22 1.23 5.73
C LEU A 104 12.23 0.17 5.28
N ASP A 105 12.35 -0.89 6.09
CA ASP A 105 13.08 -2.08 5.66
C ASP A 105 12.35 -2.76 4.51
N TRP A 106 13.14 -3.23 3.56
CA TRP A 106 12.67 -4.08 2.49
C TRP A 106 12.45 -5.48 3.05
N ARG A 107 11.37 -6.11 2.62
CA ARG A 107 10.96 -7.44 3.10
C ARG A 107 10.99 -8.44 1.97
N PHE A 108 11.43 -9.64 2.27
CA PHE A 108 11.48 -10.77 1.34
C PHE A 108 11.08 -12.05 2.06
N ASN A 109 10.55 -13.03 1.34
CA ASN A 109 10.45 -14.40 1.82
C ASN A 109 11.34 -15.29 0.96
N VAL A 110 12.36 -15.91 1.54
CA VAL A 110 13.30 -16.78 0.81
C VAL A 110 13.20 -18.17 1.41
N ALA A 111 12.72 -19.14 0.61
CA ALA A 111 12.55 -20.53 1.04
C ALA A 111 11.73 -20.68 2.35
N GLY A 112 10.71 -19.82 2.55
CA GLY A 112 9.86 -19.81 3.75
C GLY A 112 10.36 -18.89 4.86
N GLU A 113 11.60 -18.40 4.80
CA GLU A 113 12.17 -17.51 5.80
C GLU A 113 11.93 -16.04 5.46
N ASN A 114 11.38 -15.28 6.42
CA ASN A 114 11.18 -13.85 6.27
C ASN A 114 12.50 -13.11 6.53
N LEU A 115 12.94 -12.34 5.56
CA LEU A 115 14.12 -11.48 5.64
C LEU A 115 13.69 -10.02 5.59
N ALA A 116 14.28 -9.20 6.46
CA ALA A 116 14.17 -7.75 6.44
C ALA A 116 15.56 -7.15 6.29
N MET A 117 15.70 -6.16 5.42
CA MET A 117 16.98 -5.50 5.20
C MET A 117 16.83 -4.03 4.82
N THR A 118 17.78 -3.22 5.28
CA THR A 118 17.91 -1.83 4.84
C THR A 118 18.75 -1.80 3.55
N MET A 119 18.23 -1.14 2.52
CA MET A 119 18.91 -1.01 1.24
C MET A 119 19.81 0.24 1.19
N SER A 120 20.94 0.12 0.48
CA SER A 120 21.72 1.30 0.10
C SER A 120 20.91 2.18 -0.86
N SER A 121 20.89 3.48 -0.61
CA SER A 121 20.11 4.42 -1.39
C SER A 121 20.78 5.80 -1.48
N ARG A 122 20.51 6.49 -2.59
CA ARG A 122 20.86 7.91 -2.77
C ARG A 122 19.68 8.85 -2.52
N PHE A 123 18.45 8.33 -2.57
CA PHE A 123 17.23 9.12 -2.55
C PHE A 123 16.20 8.48 -1.63
N ALA A 124 15.50 9.31 -0.88
CA ALA A 124 14.40 8.84 -0.06
C ALA A 124 13.18 9.75 -0.24
N VAL A 125 12.00 9.14 -0.25
CA VAL A 125 10.70 9.81 -0.39
C VAL A 125 9.71 9.19 0.58
N ASN A 126 8.61 9.87 0.88
CA ASN A 126 7.61 9.43 1.86
C ASN A 126 6.19 9.41 1.26
N GLU A 127 6.09 9.35 -0.06
CA GLU A 127 4.84 9.37 -0.80
C GLU A 127 4.94 8.37 -1.96
N THR A 128 3.89 7.56 -2.11
CA THR A 128 3.91 6.38 -2.98
C THR A 128 4.04 6.71 -4.47
N GLU A 129 3.42 7.78 -4.95
CA GLU A 129 3.54 8.19 -6.35
C GLU A 129 4.95 8.72 -6.63
N ALA A 130 5.51 9.54 -5.75
CA ALA A 130 6.91 9.97 -5.85
C ALA A 130 7.88 8.78 -5.86
N TYR A 131 7.61 7.77 -5.02
CA TYR A 131 8.38 6.53 -4.96
C TYR A 131 8.36 5.76 -6.29
N LEU A 132 7.16 5.57 -6.85
CA LEU A 132 6.94 4.94 -8.15
C LEU A 132 7.64 5.72 -9.27
N GLN A 133 7.52 7.05 -9.31
CA GLN A 133 8.17 7.89 -10.31
C GLN A 133 9.69 7.76 -10.26
N CYS A 134 10.32 7.72 -9.08
CA CYS A 134 11.76 7.47 -8.98
C CYS A 134 12.18 6.12 -9.61
N GLY A 135 11.38 5.06 -9.41
CA GLY A 135 11.65 3.76 -10.03
C GLY A 135 11.46 3.78 -11.55
N LEU A 136 10.42 4.45 -12.04
CA LEU A 136 10.16 4.64 -13.49
C LEU A 136 11.30 5.40 -14.16
N GLU A 137 11.81 6.44 -13.51
CA GLU A 137 12.96 7.20 -13.98
C GLU A 137 14.26 6.39 -13.90
N GLY A 138 14.27 5.20 -13.30
CA GLY A 138 15.43 4.31 -13.21
C GLY A 138 16.48 4.73 -12.20
N LEU A 139 16.07 5.44 -11.15
CA LEU A 139 16.98 5.92 -10.10
C LEU A 139 17.38 4.82 -9.09
N GLY A 140 16.68 3.69 -9.10
CA GLY A 140 16.91 2.56 -8.20
C GLY A 140 15.83 1.49 -8.34
N LEU A 141 16.01 0.39 -7.62
CA LEU A 141 14.95 -0.57 -7.36
C LEU A 141 13.89 0.05 -6.43
N ILE A 142 12.64 -0.36 -6.60
CA ILE A 142 11.53 -0.02 -5.71
C ILE A 142 10.81 -1.28 -5.22
N GLN A 143 10.26 -1.25 -4.01
CA GLN A 143 9.41 -2.32 -3.46
C GLN A 143 8.08 -1.72 -3.00
N LEU A 144 6.99 -2.07 -3.71
CA LEU A 144 5.66 -1.50 -3.51
C LEU A 144 4.57 -2.50 -3.93
N SER A 145 3.30 -2.13 -3.76
CA SER A 145 2.20 -3.02 -4.15
C SER A 145 2.14 -3.26 -5.66
N GLU A 146 1.93 -4.52 -6.04
CA GLU A 146 1.71 -4.96 -7.42
C GLU A 146 0.59 -4.16 -8.09
N PHE A 147 -0.45 -3.85 -7.33
CA PHE A 147 -1.56 -3.01 -7.75
C PHE A 147 -1.12 -1.65 -8.33
N VAL A 148 -0.18 -0.97 -7.66
CA VAL A 148 0.35 0.33 -8.10
C VAL A 148 1.29 0.15 -9.30
N ALA A 149 2.09 -0.91 -9.32
CA ALA A 149 3.02 -1.18 -10.40
C ALA A 149 2.36 -1.73 -11.68
N PHE A 150 1.18 -2.34 -11.58
CA PHE A 150 0.54 -3.13 -12.63
C PHE A 150 0.44 -2.43 -14.00
N PRO A 151 -0.01 -1.15 -14.10
CA PRO A 151 -0.05 -0.45 -15.40
C PRO A 151 1.32 -0.33 -16.07
N TYR A 152 2.37 -0.21 -15.26
CA TYR A 152 3.75 -0.02 -15.71
C TYR A 152 4.45 -1.34 -16.03
N LEU A 153 4.07 -2.43 -15.34
CA LEU A 153 4.46 -3.79 -15.73
C LEU A 153 3.86 -4.15 -17.08
N LYS A 154 2.56 -3.90 -17.26
CA LYS A 154 1.84 -4.20 -18.52
C LYS A 154 2.42 -3.45 -19.72
N THR A 155 2.91 -2.22 -19.52
CA THR A 155 3.53 -1.40 -20.57
C THR A 155 5.03 -1.64 -20.72
N GLY A 156 5.64 -2.49 -19.88
CA GLY A 156 7.07 -2.75 -19.87
C GLY A 156 7.94 -1.60 -19.35
N ARG A 157 7.33 -0.55 -18.77
CA ARG A 157 8.05 0.56 -18.14
C ARG A 157 8.69 0.17 -16.80
N LEU A 158 8.13 -0.84 -16.15
CA LEU A 158 8.75 -1.55 -15.03
C LEU A 158 8.86 -3.03 -15.36
N LYS A 159 9.86 -3.68 -14.78
CA LYS A 159 10.02 -5.13 -14.75
C LYS A 159 10.09 -5.58 -13.29
N GLU A 160 9.27 -6.57 -12.95
CA GLU A 160 9.40 -7.26 -11.67
C GLU A 160 10.70 -8.08 -11.65
N VAL A 161 11.40 -8.01 -10.52
CA VAL A 161 12.60 -8.79 -10.22
C VAL A 161 12.41 -9.51 -8.90
N LEU A 162 13.14 -10.61 -8.69
CA LEU A 162 13.05 -11.40 -7.45
C LEU A 162 11.62 -11.90 -7.15
N ALA A 163 10.86 -12.27 -8.18
CA ALA A 163 9.46 -12.73 -8.04
C ALA A 163 9.31 -13.96 -7.12
N SER A 164 10.34 -14.82 -7.07
CA SER A 164 10.38 -15.97 -6.16
C SER A 164 10.60 -15.61 -4.69
N ALA A 165 10.91 -14.34 -4.39
CA ALA A 165 11.22 -13.84 -3.06
C ALA A 165 10.25 -12.75 -2.57
N ARG A 166 9.05 -12.63 -3.17
CA ARG A 166 7.99 -11.72 -2.71
C ARG A 166 7.75 -11.89 -1.21
N CYS A 167 7.57 -10.79 -0.48
CA CYS A 167 7.23 -10.88 0.95
C CYS A 167 5.78 -11.34 1.15
N SER A 168 5.42 -11.67 2.38
CA SER A 168 4.04 -11.95 2.74
C SER A 168 3.11 -10.78 2.36
N PRO A 169 1.88 -11.06 1.90
CA PRO A 169 0.91 -10.02 1.57
C PRO A 169 0.64 -9.08 2.74
N VAL A 170 0.50 -7.79 2.44
CA VAL A 170 0.25 -6.75 3.43
C VAL A 170 -1.26 -6.60 3.63
N PRO A 171 -1.77 -6.76 4.86
CA PRO A 171 -3.20 -6.72 5.11
C PRO A 171 -3.80 -5.32 4.88
N ILE A 172 -5.05 -5.26 4.41
CA ILE A 172 -5.85 -4.04 4.34
C ILE A 172 -7.04 -4.20 5.30
N SER A 173 -7.20 -3.23 6.18
CA SER A 173 -8.25 -3.24 7.19
C SER A 173 -8.99 -1.91 7.23
N MET A 174 -10.31 -1.96 7.39
CA MET A 174 -11.13 -0.82 7.78
C MET A 174 -11.13 -0.71 9.30
N VAL A 175 -10.81 0.47 9.84
CA VAL A 175 -10.64 0.72 11.28
C VAL A 175 -11.54 1.86 11.73
N TYR A 176 -12.26 1.67 12.83
CA TYR A 176 -13.23 2.64 13.38
C TYR A 176 -13.51 2.39 14.88
N PRO A 177 -14.08 3.36 15.63
CA PRO A 177 -14.36 3.20 17.06
C PRO A 177 -15.35 2.06 17.36
N ASN A 178 -15.17 1.36 18.49
CA ASN A 178 -16.03 0.25 18.89
C ASN A 178 -17.39 0.69 19.46
N GLY A 179 -18.44 -0.09 19.19
CA GLY A 179 -19.72 -0.06 19.89
C GLY A 179 -20.62 1.16 19.59
N ARG A 180 -21.17 1.76 20.66
CA ARG A 180 -22.10 2.90 20.60
C ARG A 180 -21.49 4.19 20.05
N HIS A 181 -20.17 4.24 19.88
CA HIS A 181 -19.45 5.42 19.40
C HIS A 181 -19.44 5.56 17.87
N ALA A 182 -19.70 4.48 17.13
CA ALA A 182 -19.82 4.56 15.67
C ALA A 182 -21.25 4.98 15.27
N SER A 183 -21.36 6.12 14.60
CA SER A 183 -22.64 6.63 14.09
C SER A 183 -23.24 5.70 13.03
N GLY A 184 -24.55 5.87 12.74
CA GLY A 184 -25.19 5.18 11.62
C GLY A 184 -24.52 5.48 10.27
N ALA A 185 -24.06 6.72 10.08
CA ALA A 185 -23.33 7.12 8.88
C ALA A 185 -21.96 6.42 8.76
N THR A 186 -21.21 6.33 9.87
CA THR A 186 -19.94 5.62 9.93
C THR A 186 -20.10 4.15 9.55
N LYS A 187 -21.13 3.48 10.09
CA LYS A 187 -21.41 2.07 9.77
C LYS A 187 -21.80 1.89 8.31
N ALA A 188 -22.67 2.75 7.78
CA ALA A 188 -23.05 2.72 6.37
C ALA A 188 -21.84 2.87 5.44
N PHE A 189 -20.92 3.79 5.75
CA PHE A 189 -19.68 3.95 4.98
C PHE A 189 -18.74 2.76 5.11
N VAL A 190 -18.54 2.22 6.32
CA VAL A 190 -17.72 1.02 6.56
C VAL A 190 -18.25 -0.16 5.77
N ASP A 191 -19.55 -0.44 5.85
CA ASP A 191 -20.17 -1.57 5.17
C ASP A 191 -20.07 -1.42 3.65
N TRP A 192 -20.34 -0.23 3.12
CA TRP A 192 -20.15 0.05 1.70
C TRP A 192 -18.69 -0.11 1.24
N VAL A 193 -17.72 0.36 2.03
CA VAL A 193 -16.30 0.14 1.74
C VAL A 193 -15.98 -1.36 1.73
N VAL A 194 -16.57 -2.15 2.61
CA VAL A 194 -16.33 -3.60 2.58
C VAL A 194 -16.93 -4.21 1.32
N ASP A 195 -18.16 -3.84 0.95
CA ASP A 195 -18.83 -4.32 -0.26
C ASP A 195 -17.96 -4.05 -1.52
N ILE A 196 -17.39 -2.84 -1.66
CA ILE A 196 -16.54 -2.52 -2.82
C ILE A 196 -15.23 -3.30 -2.83
N PHE A 197 -14.65 -3.62 -1.67
CA PHE A 197 -13.42 -4.41 -1.58
C PHE A 197 -13.68 -5.90 -1.87
N GLU A 198 -14.84 -6.44 -1.49
CA GLU A 198 -15.24 -7.81 -1.84
C GLU A 198 -15.50 -7.97 -3.35
N GLN A 199 -15.99 -6.92 -4.01
CA GLN A 199 -16.24 -6.90 -5.46
C GLN A 199 -14.97 -6.66 -6.30
N ASN A 200 -13.91 -6.10 -5.71
CA ASN A 200 -12.64 -5.92 -6.39
C ASN A 200 -11.74 -7.13 -6.11
N ASP A 201 -11.18 -7.74 -7.16
CA ASP A 201 -10.39 -8.99 -7.13
C ASP A 201 -9.06 -8.94 -6.32
N PHE A 202 -8.89 -8.04 -5.34
CA PHE A 202 -7.75 -8.02 -4.40
C PHE A 202 -7.58 -9.33 -3.61
N ASN A 203 -8.63 -10.17 -3.57
CA ASN A 203 -8.65 -11.44 -2.87
C ASN A 203 -8.09 -12.62 -3.69
N ARG A 204 -7.83 -12.46 -4.99
CA ARG A 204 -7.20 -13.52 -5.79
C ARG A 204 -5.68 -13.39 -5.74
N GLY A 205 -5.10 -13.91 -4.67
CA GLY A 205 -3.79 -14.55 -4.83
C GLY A 205 -3.97 -15.70 -5.80
N ALA A 206 -3.55 -15.50 -7.06
CA ALA A 206 -3.40 -16.57 -8.04
C ALA A 206 -1.93 -17.00 -8.04
#